data_AF-A0A7W1VNY8-F1
#
_entry.id   AF-A0A7W1VNY8-F1
#
_cell.length_a   1.000
_cell.length_b   1.000
_cell.length_c   1.000
_cell.angle_alpha   90.00
_cell.angle_beta   90.00
_cell.angle_gamma   90.00
#
_symmetry.space_group_name_H-M   'P 1'
#
loop_
_entity.id
_entity.type
_entity.pdbx_description
1 polymer ?
#
loop_
_entity_poly.entity_id
_entity_poly.type
_entity_poly.pdbx_seq_one_letter_code
_entity_poly.pdbx_strand_id
1 'polypeptide(L)'
;MKYTKTKLLALLVTTVAATSLQAQTTPAPQPNICNRACWSARSSSCSTSLGSLTRAIIHHTAGPSDYTTNYETGKSRMRSNQNYHMDSNGWCDIGYHFLVNAAGHIYEGRVGSIGSSGGWKKGAHDGCNSNSMGFTALGYFHTPYNHAFTQALQDGLAAVIAWRMPSGWAAHGSGTYCGNSVGTLDGHYKVKATACPGTNIINGLGNLRNNVANRRTSEVNNAAVVSMSFPSSVVKGSSFSATVTMNNNGTTHWVVDNGYRLGSQNPQDNTRWGLSRVNVVGTVSPGYNSAFTFNCTAPTTAGTYPFDWKMVRDGVQWFGATAVGTIIVEEPSNAVIVDNQAATYVGSWATASSATDKYGADYRYRSTAAVSEPAIFTANLTSGSRNVYAWWTQGSNRSATAPYIVYHSGGTTTVQKNQQVNGGSWQLLGNWTFNSGNNDVRLSCWTTTGYVVIADAVKWGD
;
A
#
# COMPACT_ATOMS: atom_id res chain seq x y z
N MET A 1 -40.23 14.68 52.79
CA MET A 1 -38.93 14.14 52.33
C MET A 1 -39.20 13.17 51.19
N LYS A 2 -38.89 13.59 49.94
CA LYS A 2 -38.98 12.75 48.74
C LYS A 2 -37.61 12.09 48.54
N TYR A 3 -37.53 10.76 48.60
CA TYR A 3 -36.34 10.01 48.18
C TYR A 3 -36.56 9.51 46.75
N THR A 4 -35.85 10.12 45.81
CA THR A 4 -35.74 9.69 44.41
C THR A 4 -34.84 8.45 44.34
N LYS A 5 -35.36 7.33 43.86
CA LYS A 5 -34.56 6.14 43.54
C LYS A 5 -33.85 6.35 42.21
N THR A 6 -32.54 6.56 42.25
CA THR A 6 -31.67 6.55 41.07
C THR A 6 -31.51 5.11 40.58
N LYS A 7 -31.97 4.81 39.36
CA LYS A 7 -31.71 3.53 38.69
C LYS A 7 -30.24 3.48 38.26
N LEU A 8 -29.46 2.58 38.84
CA LEU A 8 -28.13 2.21 38.36
C LEU A 8 -28.30 1.44 37.04
N LEU A 9 -27.82 1.98 35.92
CA LEU A 9 -27.61 1.22 34.69
C LEU A 9 -26.38 0.33 34.90
N ALA A 10 -26.58 -0.99 34.97
CA ALA A 10 -25.49 -1.95 34.94
C ALA A 10 -24.93 -2.01 33.50
N LEU A 11 -23.73 -1.47 33.31
CA LEU A 11 -22.96 -1.61 32.08
C LEU A 11 -22.44 -3.06 32.03
N LEU A 12 -23.06 -3.91 31.22
CA LEU A 12 -22.52 -5.24 30.91
C LEU A 12 -21.25 -5.06 30.06
N VAL A 13 -20.09 -5.07 30.73
CA VAL A 13 -18.80 -5.28 30.06
C VAL A 13 -18.72 -6.77 29.74
N THR A 14 -19.02 -7.13 28.50
CA THR A 14 -18.70 -8.46 27.98
C THR A 14 -17.18 -8.52 27.79
N THR A 15 -16.50 -9.18 28.72
CA THR A 15 -15.12 -9.61 28.52
C THR A 15 -15.11 -10.67 27.43
N VAL A 16 -14.72 -10.28 26.21
CA VAL A 16 -14.33 -11.24 25.18
C VAL A 16 -13.04 -11.87 25.68
N ALA A 17 -13.13 -13.09 26.20
CA ALA A 17 -11.95 -13.91 26.41
C ALA A 17 -11.27 -14.09 25.05
N ALA A 18 -10.11 -13.46 24.88
CA ALA A 18 -9.22 -13.76 23.77
C ALA A 18 -8.73 -15.20 23.98
N THR A 19 -9.44 -16.16 23.41
CA THR A 19 -8.88 -17.48 23.14
C THR A 19 -7.71 -17.24 22.20
N SER A 20 -6.50 -17.32 22.74
CA SER A 20 -5.32 -17.43 21.88
C SER A 20 -5.51 -18.72 21.08
N LEU A 21 -5.80 -18.58 19.78
CA LEU A 21 -5.50 -19.67 18.87
C LEU A 21 -4.00 -19.91 19.03
N GLN A 22 -3.61 -21.01 19.68
CA GLN A 22 -2.27 -21.55 19.48
C GLN A 22 -2.16 -21.76 17.97
N ALA A 23 -1.43 -20.88 17.30
CA ALA A 23 -1.15 -21.01 15.88
C ALA A 23 -0.57 -22.41 15.68
N GLN A 24 -1.30 -23.26 14.95
CA GLN A 24 -0.84 -24.59 14.63
C GLN A 24 0.47 -24.44 13.84
N THR A 25 1.61 -24.83 14.42
CA THR A 25 2.92 -24.66 13.78
C THR A 25 3.11 -25.70 12.68
N THR A 26 2.60 -25.40 11.51
CA THR A 26 2.78 -26.24 10.33
C THR A 26 4.18 -26.03 9.73
N PRO A 27 4.76 -27.06 9.08
CA PRO A 27 6.00 -26.87 8.34
C PRO A 27 5.84 -25.82 7.23
N ALA A 28 6.84 -24.95 7.08
CA ALA A 28 6.89 -23.98 5.98
C ALA A 28 7.08 -24.68 4.62
N PRO A 29 6.82 -24.02 3.48
CA PRO A 29 7.16 -24.54 2.16
C PRO A 29 8.65 -24.89 2.03
N GLN A 30 8.97 -25.90 1.22
CA GLN A 30 10.36 -26.29 0.95
C GLN A 30 11.13 -25.15 0.27
N PRO A 31 12.28 -24.70 0.81
CA PRO A 31 13.12 -23.72 0.12
C PRO A 31 13.89 -24.37 -1.04
N ASN A 32 14.50 -23.53 -1.88
CA ASN A 32 15.45 -24.02 -2.89
C ASN A 32 16.68 -24.63 -2.20
N ILE A 33 16.99 -25.89 -2.50
CA ILE A 33 18.10 -26.63 -1.90
C ILE A 33 18.94 -27.26 -3.02
N CYS A 34 20.25 -27.01 -3.00
CA CYS A 34 21.22 -27.77 -3.79
C CYS A 34 21.32 -29.18 -3.20
N ASN A 35 20.60 -30.12 -3.81
CA ASN A 35 20.63 -31.53 -3.42
C ASN A 35 22.03 -32.14 -3.61
N ARG A 36 22.22 -33.38 -3.15
CA ARG A 36 23.51 -34.07 -3.25
C ARG A 36 24.10 -34.15 -4.66
N ALA A 37 23.26 -34.36 -5.69
CA ALA A 37 23.72 -34.38 -7.07
C ALA A 37 24.24 -33.00 -7.52
N CYS A 38 23.55 -31.92 -7.10
CA CYS A 38 23.88 -30.54 -7.46
C CYS A 38 25.30 -30.12 -7.04
N TRP A 39 25.84 -30.64 -5.93
CA TRP A 39 27.23 -30.37 -5.51
C TRP A 39 28.20 -31.53 -5.73
N SER A 40 27.77 -32.57 -6.46
CA SER A 40 28.56 -33.76 -6.76
C SER A 40 29.04 -34.51 -5.51
N ALA A 41 28.10 -34.76 -4.59
CA ALA A 41 28.36 -35.56 -3.40
C ALA A 41 28.84 -36.96 -3.78
N ARG A 42 29.89 -37.45 -3.12
CA ARG A 42 30.26 -38.87 -3.23
C ARG A 42 29.27 -39.75 -2.48
N SER A 43 29.29 -41.04 -2.82
CA SER A 43 28.47 -42.08 -2.22
C SER A 43 28.61 -42.13 -0.71
N SER A 44 27.50 -42.27 0.00
CA SER A 44 27.48 -42.47 1.45
C SER A 44 27.34 -43.95 1.79
N SER A 45 27.98 -44.38 2.88
CA SER A 45 27.79 -45.71 3.47
C SER A 45 26.86 -45.71 4.70
N CYS A 46 26.12 -44.62 4.93
CA CYS A 46 25.30 -44.48 6.13
C CYS A 46 24.07 -45.37 6.13
N SER A 47 24.02 -46.30 7.07
CA SER A 47 22.90 -47.23 7.26
C SER A 47 21.91 -46.78 8.34
N THR A 48 22.41 -46.21 9.44
CA THR A 48 21.61 -45.86 10.62
C THR A 48 20.58 -44.77 10.36
N SER A 49 19.30 -45.08 10.58
CA SER A 49 18.21 -44.11 10.50
C SER A 49 18.16 -43.19 11.72
N LEU A 50 17.76 -41.95 11.51
CA LEU A 50 17.40 -40.99 12.54
C LEU A 50 16.00 -41.31 13.06
N GLY A 51 15.84 -41.30 14.38
CA GLY A 51 14.51 -41.40 15.01
C GLY A 51 13.66 -40.15 14.80
N SER A 52 12.58 -39.99 15.57
CA SER A 52 11.68 -38.83 15.50
C SER A 52 12.46 -37.52 15.66
N LEU A 53 12.41 -36.64 14.65
CA LEU A 53 13.12 -35.37 14.69
C LEU A 53 12.44 -34.41 15.68
N THR A 54 13.15 -34.00 16.72
CA THR A 54 12.66 -33.07 17.74
C THR A 54 13.54 -31.83 17.91
N ARG A 55 14.77 -31.85 17.36
CA ARG A 55 15.72 -30.74 17.56
C ARG A 55 16.45 -30.29 16.30
N ALA A 56 16.60 -28.97 16.18
CA ALA A 56 17.46 -28.31 15.24
C ALA A 56 18.70 -27.79 15.98
N ILE A 57 19.86 -28.40 15.73
CA ILE A 57 21.11 -27.99 16.37
C ILE A 57 21.94 -27.18 15.38
N ILE A 58 22.27 -25.95 15.76
CA ILE A 58 23.02 -25.01 14.95
C ILE A 58 24.52 -25.23 15.13
N HIS A 59 25.21 -25.37 14.02
CA HIS A 59 26.66 -25.52 13.95
C HIS A 59 27.28 -24.44 13.06
N HIS A 60 28.60 -24.32 13.13
CA HIS A 60 29.41 -23.80 12.03
C HIS A 60 30.39 -24.88 11.57
N THR A 61 31.04 -24.71 10.42
CA THR A 61 32.09 -25.65 10.00
C THR A 61 33.43 -25.38 10.67
N ALA A 62 33.63 -24.20 11.27
CA ALA A 62 34.92 -23.74 11.78
C ALA A 62 36.04 -23.78 10.71
N GLY A 63 35.66 -23.69 9.44
CA GLY A 63 36.57 -23.56 8.31
C GLY A 63 36.57 -22.10 7.83
N PRO A 64 37.65 -21.32 8.00
CA PRO A 64 37.68 -19.93 7.52
C PRO A 64 37.46 -19.86 6.01
N SER A 65 38.07 -20.79 5.27
CA SER A 65 37.90 -20.89 3.82
C SER A 65 36.50 -21.29 3.36
N ASP A 66 35.65 -21.77 4.27
CA ASP A 66 34.26 -22.14 3.94
C ASP A 66 33.35 -20.93 3.81
N TYR A 67 33.73 -19.78 4.39
CA TYR A 67 32.91 -18.58 4.34
C TYR A 67 32.90 -17.98 2.95
N THR A 68 31.76 -18.10 2.28
CA THR A 68 31.56 -17.65 0.90
C THR A 68 30.13 -17.20 0.68
N THR A 69 29.93 -16.23 -0.19
CA THR A 69 28.63 -15.86 -0.75
C THR A 69 28.36 -16.56 -2.09
N ASN A 70 29.41 -17.00 -2.80
CA ASN A 70 29.29 -17.62 -4.11
C ASN A 70 28.72 -19.05 -4.04
N TYR A 71 27.72 -19.33 -4.88
CA TYR A 71 27.01 -20.61 -4.95
C TYR A 71 27.90 -21.80 -5.35
N GLU A 72 28.73 -21.64 -6.38
CA GLU A 72 29.62 -22.69 -6.90
C GLU A 72 30.79 -22.96 -5.94
N THR A 73 31.36 -21.91 -5.36
CA THR A 73 32.34 -22.05 -4.28
C THR A 73 31.72 -22.81 -3.11
N GLY A 74 30.47 -22.54 -2.74
CA GLY A 74 29.76 -23.29 -1.70
C GLY A 74 29.70 -24.79 -1.98
N LYS A 75 29.43 -25.21 -3.23
CA LYS A 75 29.49 -26.64 -3.64
C LYS A 75 30.89 -27.24 -3.44
N SER A 76 31.95 -26.48 -3.73
CA SER A 76 33.32 -26.94 -3.47
C SER A 76 33.62 -27.12 -1.98
N ARG A 77 33.07 -26.23 -1.12
CA ARG A 77 33.19 -26.34 0.34
C ARG A 77 32.40 -27.54 0.88
N MET A 78 31.25 -27.85 0.30
CA MET A 78 30.51 -29.08 0.60
C MET A 78 31.35 -30.33 0.36
N ARG A 79 32.00 -30.43 -0.81
CA ARG A 79 32.91 -31.56 -1.12
C ARG A 79 34.10 -31.61 -0.17
N SER A 80 34.73 -30.48 0.13
CA SER A 80 35.85 -30.42 1.09
C SER A 80 35.44 -30.92 2.48
N ASN A 81 34.28 -30.48 2.97
CA ASN A 81 33.72 -30.91 4.26
C ASN A 81 33.35 -32.41 4.25
N GLN A 82 32.79 -32.92 3.15
CA GLN A 82 32.51 -34.35 3.00
C GLN A 82 33.79 -35.19 2.95
N ASN A 83 34.83 -34.72 2.26
CA ASN A 83 36.12 -35.40 2.17
C ASN A 83 36.77 -35.50 3.54
N TYR A 84 36.90 -34.36 4.24
CA TYR A 84 37.43 -34.34 5.61
C TYR A 84 36.66 -35.29 6.55
N HIS A 85 35.33 -35.27 6.53
CA HIS A 85 34.54 -36.13 7.41
C HIS A 85 34.68 -37.63 7.14
N MET A 86 34.78 -38.09 5.89
CA MET A 86 34.91 -39.54 5.65
C MET A 86 36.37 -39.99 5.58
N ASP A 87 37.29 -39.17 5.05
CA ASP A 87 38.68 -39.55 4.87
C ASP A 87 39.50 -39.36 6.16
N SER A 88 39.26 -38.25 6.89
CA SER A 88 40.00 -37.94 8.11
C SER A 88 39.30 -38.45 9.37
N ASN A 89 37.97 -38.31 9.47
CA ASN A 89 37.23 -38.76 10.65
C ASN A 89 36.64 -40.17 10.52
N GLY A 90 36.70 -40.80 9.33
CA GLY A 90 36.15 -42.14 9.09
C GLY A 90 34.63 -42.22 9.13
N TRP A 91 33.91 -41.10 8.99
CA TRP A 91 32.44 -41.10 9.04
C TRP A 91 31.83 -41.62 7.75
N CYS A 92 30.61 -42.15 7.80
CA CYS A 92 29.94 -42.70 6.62
C CYS A 92 29.46 -41.65 5.60
N ASP A 93 29.50 -40.36 5.97
CA ASP A 93 29.14 -39.20 5.15
C ASP A 93 29.53 -37.90 5.88
N ILE A 94 29.28 -36.75 5.25
CA ILE A 94 29.26 -35.44 5.92
C ILE A 94 28.38 -35.50 7.19
N GLY A 95 28.85 -34.90 8.29
CA GLY A 95 28.21 -35.05 9.61
C GLY A 95 26.88 -34.30 9.78
N TYR A 96 26.68 -33.22 9.01
CA TYR A 96 25.55 -32.29 9.12
C TYR A 96 24.46 -32.59 8.08
N HIS A 97 23.20 -32.28 8.39
CA HIS A 97 22.06 -32.54 7.50
C HIS A 97 21.89 -31.43 6.45
N PHE A 98 22.05 -30.18 6.88
CA PHE A 98 22.01 -29.01 5.98
C PHE A 98 23.17 -28.06 6.28
N LEU A 99 23.69 -27.46 5.22
CA LEU A 99 24.72 -26.43 5.30
C LEU A 99 24.25 -25.19 4.52
N VAL A 100 24.57 -24.01 5.03
CA VAL A 100 24.13 -22.73 4.45
C VAL A 100 25.32 -21.77 4.36
N ASN A 101 25.50 -21.12 3.21
CA ASN A 101 26.59 -20.16 3.01
C ASN A 101 26.19 -18.71 3.40
N ALA A 102 27.14 -17.77 3.32
CA ALA A 102 26.92 -16.38 3.73
C ALA A 102 25.90 -15.61 2.86
N ALA A 103 25.49 -16.15 1.71
CA ALA A 103 24.43 -15.62 0.85
C ALA A 103 23.09 -16.36 1.02
N GLY A 104 22.97 -17.28 1.97
CA GLY A 104 21.74 -18.02 2.22
C GLY A 104 21.49 -19.20 1.29
N HIS A 105 22.47 -19.60 0.46
CA HIS A 105 22.34 -20.80 -0.36
C HIS A 105 22.37 -22.05 0.52
N ILE A 106 21.36 -22.91 0.38
CA ILE A 106 21.17 -24.12 1.18
C ILE A 106 21.65 -25.33 0.40
N TYR A 107 22.42 -26.19 1.06
CA TYR A 107 22.94 -27.44 0.50
C TYR A 107 22.48 -28.62 1.36
N GLU A 108 22.04 -29.69 0.70
CA GLU A 108 21.81 -30.98 1.36
C GLU A 108 23.15 -31.59 1.74
N GLY A 109 23.38 -31.77 3.03
CA GLY A 109 24.51 -32.51 3.56
C GLY A 109 24.19 -34.00 3.59
N ARG A 110 23.96 -34.55 4.79
CA ARG A 110 23.71 -35.96 5.07
C ARG A 110 22.70 -36.57 4.09
N VAL A 111 23.01 -37.74 3.54
CA VAL A 111 22.15 -38.44 2.59
C VAL A 111 20.71 -38.60 3.11
N GLY A 112 19.75 -38.26 2.25
CA GLY A 112 18.32 -38.36 2.55
C GLY A 112 17.77 -37.22 3.41
N SER A 113 18.49 -36.11 3.61
CA SER A 113 17.97 -35.01 4.44
C SER A 113 16.78 -34.30 3.78
N ILE A 114 16.72 -34.28 2.43
CA ILE A 114 15.59 -33.67 1.71
C ILE A 114 14.33 -34.56 1.78
N GLY A 115 14.46 -35.87 1.57
CA GLY A 115 13.33 -36.80 1.41
C GLY A 115 13.12 -37.76 2.58
N SER A 116 11.88 -38.14 2.87
CA SER A 116 11.55 -39.15 3.89
C SER A 116 11.48 -40.58 3.33
N SER A 117 11.47 -40.74 1.99
CA SER A 117 11.40 -42.04 1.30
C SER A 117 12.68 -42.85 1.52
N GLY A 118 12.74 -43.61 2.61
CA GLY A 118 13.93 -44.36 3.07
C GLY A 118 14.39 -44.00 4.49
N GLY A 119 13.73 -43.03 5.13
CA GLY A 119 14.05 -42.51 6.45
C GLY A 119 15.29 -41.59 6.45
N TRP A 120 15.26 -40.53 7.25
CA TRP A 120 16.43 -39.66 7.43
C TRP A 120 17.57 -40.45 8.05
N LYS A 121 18.82 -40.21 7.65
CA LYS A 121 19.98 -40.86 8.26
C LYS A 121 20.48 -40.09 9.46
N LYS A 122 20.82 -40.81 10.53
CA LYS A 122 21.40 -40.24 11.75
C LYS A 122 22.67 -39.48 11.39
N GLY A 123 22.83 -38.25 11.89
CA GLY A 123 24.02 -37.43 11.66
C GLY A 123 25.22 -37.78 12.57
N ALA A 124 26.29 -36.99 12.44
CA ALA A 124 27.51 -37.07 13.26
C ALA A 124 28.02 -35.65 13.58
N HIS A 125 27.19 -34.82 14.21
CA HIS A 125 27.43 -33.38 14.33
C HIS A 125 27.51 -32.86 15.76
N ASP A 126 26.70 -33.36 16.70
CA ASP A 126 26.62 -32.80 18.06
C ASP A 126 27.15 -33.73 19.16
N GLY A 127 27.48 -34.97 18.77
CA GLY A 127 28.01 -36.02 19.65
C GLY A 127 26.94 -36.82 20.40
N CYS A 128 25.67 -36.53 20.17
CA CYS A 128 24.53 -37.32 20.63
C CYS A 128 23.73 -37.84 19.43
N ASN A 129 23.44 -36.94 18.49
CA ASN A 129 22.90 -37.16 17.15
C ASN A 129 21.56 -37.91 17.14
N SER A 130 20.93 -38.11 18.30
CA SER A 130 19.61 -38.74 18.43
C SER A 130 18.55 -37.68 18.26
N ASN A 131 17.52 -37.96 17.46
CA ASN A 131 16.35 -37.08 17.33
C ASN A 131 16.66 -35.62 16.93
N SER A 132 17.85 -35.35 16.39
CA SER A 132 18.32 -34.02 16.01
C SER A 132 18.83 -33.99 14.57
N MET A 133 18.69 -32.83 13.95
CA MET A 133 19.38 -32.50 12.71
C MET A 133 20.33 -31.32 12.93
N GLY A 134 21.57 -31.48 12.47
CA GLY A 134 22.56 -30.40 12.36
C GLY A 134 22.29 -29.48 11.17
N PHE A 135 22.06 -28.20 11.46
CA PHE A 135 21.93 -27.09 10.50
C PHE A 135 23.14 -26.17 10.64
N THR A 136 23.95 -26.04 9.60
CA THR A 136 25.34 -25.58 9.75
C THR A 136 25.65 -24.38 8.89
N ALA A 137 26.24 -23.33 9.48
CA ALA A 137 26.78 -22.22 8.74
C ALA A 137 28.18 -22.54 8.19
N LEU A 138 28.39 -22.34 6.88
CA LEU A 138 29.72 -22.44 6.26
C LEU A 138 30.57 -21.23 6.69
N GLY A 139 31.61 -21.46 7.49
CA GLY A 139 32.51 -20.41 7.96
C GLY A 139 32.97 -20.55 9.41
N TYR A 140 33.52 -19.46 9.95
CA TYR A 140 34.18 -19.40 11.26
C TYR A 140 33.71 -18.15 12.02
N PHE A 141 32.83 -18.34 13.01
CA PHE A 141 31.97 -17.29 13.58
C PHE A 141 32.36 -16.88 15.02
N HIS A 142 33.62 -17.09 15.38
CA HIS A 142 34.24 -16.54 16.58
C HIS A 142 35.70 -16.18 16.30
N THR A 143 36.38 -15.59 17.29
CA THR A 143 37.80 -15.22 17.21
C THR A 143 38.67 -16.40 16.75
N PRO A 144 39.65 -16.16 15.85
CA PRO A 144 40.09 -14.85 15.33
C PRO A 144 39.33 -14.34 14.10
N TYR A 145 38.61 -15.19 13.37
CA TYR A 145 38.05 -14.83 12.06
C TYR A 145 36.76 -14.01 12.14
N ASN A 146 35.92 -14.26 13.14
CA ASN A 146 34.72 -13.45 13.44
C ASN A 146 33.81 -13.19 12.22
N HIS A 147 33.62 -14.17 11.35
CA HIS A 147 32.78 -13.99 10.18
C HIS A 147 31.34 -13.60 10.56
N ALA A 148 30.74 -12.74 9.74
CA ALA A 148 29.44 -12.17 10.02
C ALA A 148 28.34 -13.23 9.85
N PHE A 149 27.44 -13.31 10.82
CA PHE A 149 26.20 -14.07 10.68
C PHE A 149 25.19 -13.26 9.85
N THR A 150 25.44 -13.18 8.54
CA THR A 150 24.70 -12.31 7.61
C THR A 150 23.20 -12.58 7.65
N GLN A 151 22.40 -11.57 7.29
CA GLN A 151 20.95 -11.71 7.21
C GLN A 151 20.54 -12.84 6.24
N ALA A 152 21.19 -12.94 5.08
CA ALA A 152 20.90 -13.98 4.10
C ALA A 152 21.19 -15.40 4.63
N LEU A 153 22.27 -15.58 5.39
CA LEU A 153 22.59 -16.84 6.06
C LEU A 153 21.55 -17.17 7.15
N GLN A 154 21.13 -16.19 7.95
CA GLN A 154 20.05 -16.34 8.92
C GLN A 154 18.75 -16.78 8.25
N ASP A 155 18.38 -16.14 7.13
CA ASP A 155 17.18 -16.46 6.37
C ASP A 155 17.23 -17.84 5.72
N GLY A 156 18.38 -18.24 5.17
CA GLY A 156 18.59 -19.58 4.62
C GLY A 156 18.45 -20.68 5.69
N LEU A 157 19.07 -20.49 6.86
CA LEU A 157 18.89 -21.39 8.00
C LEU A 157 17.44 -21.41 8.48
N ALA A 158 16.82 -20.24 8.63
CA ALA A 158 15.43 -20.15 9.09
C ALA A 158 14.47 -20.87 8.13
N ALA A 159 14.64 -20.69 6.82
CA ALA A 159 13.80 -21.32 5.80
C ALA A 159 13.90 -22.85 5.83
N VAL A 160 15.12 -23.40 5.87
CA VAL A 160 15.30 -24.86 5.86
C VAL A 160 14.86 -25.50 7.19
N ILE A 161 15.07 -24.83 8.32
CA ILE A 161 14.58 -25.31 9.63
C ILE A 161 13.05 -25.27 9.67
N ALA A 162 12.45 -24.15 9.25
CA ALA A 162 11.00 -23.98 9.26
C ALA A 162 10.27 -25.03 8.43
N TRP A 163 10.83 -25.41 7.27
CA TRP A 163 10.34 -26.50 6.44
C TRP A 163 10.62 -27.89 7.00
N ARG A 164 11.85 -28.15 7.45
CA ARG A 164 12.28 -29.52 7.77
C ARG A 164 11.67 -30.04 9.05
N MET A 165 11.50 -29.18 10.07
CA MET A 165 11.03 -29.61 11.38
C MET A 165 9.55 -30.05 11.32
N PRO A 166 9.15 -31.11 12.05
CA PRO A 166 7.82 -31.73 11.90
C PRO A 166 6.69 -30.83 12.40
N SER A 167 5.45 -31.11 12.00
CA SER A 167 4.25 -30.41 12.51
C SER A 167 4.17 -30.48 14.05
N GLY A 168 3.71 -29.39 14.68
CA GLY A 168 3.62 -29.28 16.14
C GLY A 168 4.96 -28.97 16.83
N TRP A 169 6.07 -28.94 16.09
CA TRP A 169 7.35 -28.45 16.61
C TRP A 169 7.37 -26.91 16.68
N ALA A 170 7.99 -26.36 17.72
CA ALA A 170 8.11 -24.91 17.96
C ALA A 170 9.56 -24.52 18.23
N ALA A 171 10.02 -23.40 17.67
CA ALA A 171 11.42 -22.96 17.77
C ALA A 171 11.83 -22.45 19.18
N HIS A 172 10.86 -22.05 20.00
CA HIS A 172 11.08 -21.55 21.36
C HIS A 172 10.92 -22.62 22.45
N GLY A 173 10.69 -23.89 22.09
CA GLY A 173 10.61 -24.98 23.06
C GLY A 173 11.98 -25.28 23.68
N SER A 174 11.98 -25.98 24.82
CA SER A 174 13.19 -26.47 25.49
C SER A 174 12.95 -27.86 26.08
N GLY A 175 14.03 -28.54 26.47
CA GLY A 175 13.94 -29.79 27.21
C GLY A 175 15.30 -30.46 27.35
N THR A 176 15.34 -31.61 28.01
CA THR A 176 16.59 -32.36 28.18
C THR A 176 17.06 -32.98 26.86
N TYR A 177 18.32 -32.78 26.53
CA TYR A 177 19.01 -33.42 25.42
C TYR A 177 20.39 -33.86 25.88
N CYS A 178 20.60 -35.18 25.93
CA CYS A 178 21.91 -35.78 26.23
C CYS A 178 22.45 -35.33 27.59
N GLY A 179 21.56 -35.26 28.58
CA GLY A 179 21.86 -34.80 29.94
C GLY A 179 21.87 -33.28 30.14
N ASN A 180 21.78 -32.49 29.07
CA ASN A 180 21.83 -31.03 29.14
C ASN A 180 20.47 -30.38 28.88
N SER A 181 20.24 -29.19 29.44
CA SER A 181 19.08 -28.36 29.08
C SER A 181 19.36 -27.65 27.75
N VAL A 182 18.64 -28.04 26.70
CA VAL A 182 18.87 -27.57 25.34
C VAL A 182 17.54 -27.12 24.73
N GLY A 183 17.58 -25.99 24.02
CA GLY A 183 16.45 -25.55 23.19
C GLY A 183 16.07 -26.60 22.12
N THR A 184 14.84 -26.52 21.65
CA THR A 184 14.38 -27.24 20.45
C THR A 184 15.10 -26.75 19.20
N LEU A 185 15.39 -25.44 19.12
CA LEU A 185 16.39 -24.82 18.26
C LEU A 185 17.49 -24.22 19.14
N ASP A 186 18.71 -24.75 19.05
CA ASP A 186 19.84 -24.25 19.86
C ASP A 186 21.20 -24.51 19.23
N GLY A 187 22.25 -23.92 19.79
CA GLY A 187 23.63 -24.13 19.34
C GLY A 187 24.29 -25.38 19.94
N HIS A 188 25.27 -25.94 19.24
CA HIS A 188 26.06 -27.09 19.69
C HIS A 188 26.69 -26.91 21.09
N TYR A 189 27.09 -25.70 21.47
CA TYR A 189 27.64 -25.36 22.81
C TYR A 189 26.70 -25.72 23.98
N LYS A 190 25.39 -25.88 23.74
CA LYS A 190 24.43 -26.34 24.74
C LYS A 190 24.40 -27.86 24.88
N VAL A 191 24.86 -28.58 23.86
CA VAL A 191 24.86 -30.05 23.83
C VAL A 191 26.15 -30.62 24.41
N LYS A 192 27.30 -30.01 24.14
CA LYS A 192 28.63 -30.40 24.66
C LYS A 192 29.55 -29.19 24.84
N ALA A 193 30.65 -29.36 25.55
CA ALA A 193 31.70 -28.34 25.70
C ALA A 193 32.40 -28.08 24.35
N THR A 194 31.98 -27.01 23.67
CA THR A 194 32.54 -26.56 22.38
C THR A 194 32.27 -25.07 22.17
N ALA A 195 33.08 -24.40 21.35
CA ALA A 195 32.83 -23.03 20.91
C ALA A 195 31.77 -22.93 19.79
N CYS A 196 31.41 -24.05 19.15
CA CYS A 196 30.45 -24.12 18.06
C CYS A 196 29.02 -23.74 18.54
N PRO A 197 28.25 -22.91 17.82
CA PRO A 197 28.44 -22.40 16.45
C PRO A 197 29.24 -21.09 16.35
N GLY A 198 29.90 -20.65 17.42
CA GLY A 198 30.64 -19.39 17.50
C GLY A 198 29.79 -18.22 17.98
N THR A 199 30.46 -17.28 18.65
CA THR A 199 29.85 -16.15 19.36
C THR A 199 28.91 -15.33 18.49
N ASN A 200 29.25 -15.08 17.21
CA ASN A 200 28.39 -14.31 16.31
C ASN A 200 27.06 -15.01 16.02
N ILE A 201 27.06 -16.35 15.91
CA ILE A 201 25.82 -17.12 15.73
C ILE A 201 25.06 -17.23 17.06
N ILE A 202 25.76 -17.46 18.18
CA ILE A 202 25.16 -17.52 19.52
C ILE A 202 24.36 -16.25 19.80
N ASN A 203 24.94 -15.08 19.52
CA ASN A 203 24.26 -13.79 19.69
C ASN A 203 23.03 -13.64 18.78
N GLY A 204 23.00 -14.31 17.62
CA GLY A 204 21.89 -14.30 16.67
C GLY A 204 20.80 -15.36 16.90
N LEU A 205 20.98 -16.30 17.85
CA LEU A 205 20.04 -17.41 18.03
C LEU A 205 18.62 -16.96 18.39
N GLY A 206 18.45 -15.85 19.11
CA GLY A 206 17.13 -15.27 19.40
C GLY A 206 16.39 -14.87 18.13
N ASN A 207 17.06 -14.14 17.23
CA ASN A 207 16.50 -13.73 15.94
C ASN A 207 16.20 -14.92 15.04
N LEU A 208 17.07 -15.93 15.02
CA LEU A 208 16.85 -17.15 14.26
C LEU A 208 15.59 -17.89 14.73
N ARG A 209 15.37 -18.02 16.05
CA ARG A 209 14.13 -18.63 16.61
C ARG A 209 12.88 -17.86 16.19
N ASN A 210 12.91 -16.53 16.29
CA ASN A 210 11.79 -15.68 15.87
C ASN A 210 11.49 -15.85 14.37
N ASN A 211 12.53 -15.85 13.52
CA ASN A 211 12.38 -16.01 12.07
C ASN A 211 11.79 -17.39 11.72
N VAL A 212 12.28 -18.47 12.34
CA VAL A 212 11.71 -19.81 12.17
C VAL A 212 10.26 -19.89 12.65
N ALA A 213 9.95 -19.31 13.82
CA ALA A 213 8.59 -19.30 14.35
C ALA A 213 7.63 -18.58 13.39
N ASN A 214 8.01 -17.41 12.90
CA ASN A 214 7.21 -16.62 11.95
C ASN A 214 6.99 -17.38 10.63
N ARG A 215 7.99 -18.09 10.11
CA ARG A 215 7.84 -18.92 8.89
C ARG A 215 6.93 -20.13 9.07
N ARG A 216 6.69 -20.56 10.32
CA ARG A 216 5.83 -21.70 10.67
C ARG A 216 4.44 -21.29 11.12
N THR A 217 4.15 -19.99 11.22
CA THR A 217 2.77 -19.50 11.30
C THR A 217 2.16 -19.55 9.90
N SER A 218 0.92 -20.03 9.76
CA SER A 218 0.22 -20.08 8.48
C SER A 218 0.33 -18.73 7.72
N GLU A 219 0.59 -18.78 6.41
CA GLU A 219 0.55 -17.59 5.57
C GLU A 219 -0.87 -16.99 5.60
N VAL A 220 -1.01 -15.83 6.23
CA VAL A 220 -2.27 -15.07 6.24
C VAL A 220 -2.05 -13.84 5.38
N ASN A 221 -2.72 -13.81 4.22
CA ASN A 221 -2.86 -12.57 3.48
C ASN A 221 -3.97 -11.75 4.14
N ASN A 222 -3.63 -10.55 4.61
CA ASN A 222 -4.62 -9.62 5.11
C ASN A 222 -4.18 -8.19 4.81
N ALA A 223 -5.14 -7.30 4.63
CA ALA A 223 -4.91 -5.88 4.39
C ALA A 223 -5.96 -5.03 5.09
N ALA A 224 -5.56 -3.86 5.61
CA ALA A 224 -6.47 -2.83 6.08
C ALA A 224 -6.38 -1.58 5.20
N VAL A 225 -7.50 -0.89 4.99
CA VAL A 225 -7.53 0.40 4.29
C VAL A 225 -7.01 1.47 5.24
N VAL A 226 -6.01 2.22 4.81
CA VAL A 226 -5.44 3.35 5.57
C VAL A 226 -6.07 4.66 5.10
N SER A 227 -6.03 4.92 3.80
CA SER A 227 -6.60 6.14 3.21
C SER A 227 -6.83 5.97 1.71
N MET A 228 -7.65 6.86 1.15
CA MET A 228 -7.75 7.06 -0.29
C MET A 228 -7.71 8.56 -0.62
N SER A 229 -7.13 8.90 -1.76
CA SER A 229 -7.10 10.24 -2.32
C SER A 229 -7.45 10.16 -3.80
N PHE A 230 -8.60 10.72 -4.17
CA PHE A 230 -9.12 10.79 -5.53
C PHE A 230 -10.10 11.97 -5.63
N PRO A 231 -10.33 12.53 -6.81
CA PRO A 231 -11.30 13.60 -7.00
C PRO A 231 -12.74 13.09 -6.78
N SER A 232 -13.58 13.90 -6.13
CA SER A 232 -15.00 13.58 -5.94
C SER A 232 -15.80 13.63 -7.26
N SER A 233 -15.33 14.41 -8.24
CA SER A 233 -15.88 14.43 -9.58
C SER A 233 -14.83 14.67 -10.66
N VAL A 234 -15.11 14.20 -11.87
CA VAL A 234 -14.25 14.31 -13.05
C VAL A 234 -15.09 14.47 -14.30
N VAL A 235 -14.55 15.12 -15.33
CA VAL A 235 -15.24 15.23 -16.63
C VAL A 235 -15.13 13.91 -17.38
N LYS A 236 -16.19 13.49 -18.06
CA LYS A 236 -16.19 12.24 -18.86
C LYS A 236 -15.00 12.18 -19.83
N GLY A 237 -14.35 11.02 -19.91
CA GLY A 237 -13.15 10.80 -20.76
C GLY A 237 -11.85 11.47 -20.29
N SER A 238 -11.87 12.30 -19.24
CA SER A 238 -10.66 12.93 -18.70
C SER A 238 -9.76 11.93 -17.94
N SER A 239 -8.47 12.25 -17.85
CA SER A 239 -7.52 11.52 -17.02
C SER A 239 -7.33 12.19 -15.66
N PHE A 240 -7.14 11.39 -14.62
CA PHE A 240 -6.84 11.86 -13.26
C PHE A 240 -5.94 10.87 -12.53
N SER A 241 -5.24 11.32 -11.49
CA SER A 241 -4.46 10.45 -10.61
C SER A 241 -5.25 10.12 -9.36
N ALA A 242 -5.13 8.88 -8.88
CA ALA A 242 -5.67 8.44 -7.60
C ALA A 242 -4.58 7.74 -6.78
N THR A 243 -4.73 7.77 -5.46
CA THR A 243 -3.88 7.00 -4.54
C THR A 243 -4.74 6.23 -3.54
N VAL A 244 -4.47 4.94 -3.39
CA VAL A 244 -5.06 4.08 -2.34
C VAL A 244 -3.93 3.61 -1.44
N THR A 245 -4.03 3.82 -0.13
CA THR A 245 -3.03 3.37 0.84
C THR A 245 -3.58 2.19 1.64
N MET A 246 -2.85 1.08 1.62
CA MET A 246 -3.20 -0.15 2.35
C MET A 246 -2.12 -0.50 3.36
N ASN A 247 -2.50 -0.99 4.54
CA ASN A 247 -1.58 -1.58 5.52
C ASN A 247 -1.54 -3.10 5.36
N ASN A 248 -0.33 -3.68 5.34
CA ASN A 248 -0.16 -5.11 5.39
C ASN A 248 -0.27 -5.61 6.84
N ASN A 249 -1.46 -6.03 7.26
CA ASN A 249 -1.70 -6.62 8.57
C ASN A 249 -1.77 -8.16 8.53
N GLY A 250 -1.23 -8.77 7.46
CA GLY A 250 -1.04 -10.22 7.33
C GLY A 250 0.33 -10.69 7.83
N THR A 251 0.71 -11.91 7.45
CA THR A 251 2.03 -12.52 7.77
C THR A 251 2.94 -12.65 6.55
N THR A 252 2.45 -12.35 5.35
CA THR A 252 3.17 -12.47 4.07
C THR A 252 3.77 -11.14 3.62
N HIS A 253 4.89 -11.19 2.90
CA HIS A 253 5.44 -10.00 2.22
C HIS A 253 4.73 -9.78 0.89
N TRP A 254 4.20 -8.58 0.66
CA TRP A 254 3.66 -8.25 -0.66
C TRP A 254 4.80 -7.88 -1.59
N VAL A 255 4.99 -8.69 -2.62
CA VAL A 255 5.92 -8.45 -3.72
C VAL A 255 5.23 -8.78 -5.04
N VAL A 256 5.52 -7.99 -6.07
CA VAL A 256 4.88 -8.15 -7.38
C VAL A 256 5.15 -9.52 -8.01
N ASP A 257 6.36 -10.06 -7.81
CA ASP A 257 6.77 -11.38 -8.32
C ASP A 257 5.97 -12.54 -7.71
N ASN A 258 5.38 -12.33 -6.54
CA ASN A 258 4.49 -13.30 -5.88
C ASN A 258 3.01 -13.02 -6.15
N GLY A 259 2.70 -12.14 -7.11
CA GLY A 259 1.35 -11.85 -7.58
C GLY A 259 0.56 -10.85 -6.74
N TYR A 260 1.19 -10.14 -5.79
CA TYR A 260 0.49 -9.17 -4.95
C TYR A 260 0.23 -7.84 -5.68
N ARG A 261 -1.04 -7.45 -5.74
CA ARG A 261 -1.52 -6.26 -6.45
C ARG A 261 -2.71 -5.64 -5.72
N LEU A 262 -3.03 -4.40 -6.06
CA LEU A 262 -4.34 -3.81 -5.81
C LEU A 262 -5.22 -4.05 -7.05
N GLY A 263 -6.46 -4.46 -6.85
CA GLY A 263 -7.39 -4.78 -7.94
C GLY A 263 -8.72 -4.05 -7.82
N SER A 264 -9.30 -3.72 -8.97
CA SER A 264 -10.59 -3.03 -9.06
C SER A 264 -11.75 -3.90 -8.57
N GLN A 265 -12.74 -3.26 -7.96
CA GLN A 265 -13.94 -3.90 -7.40
C GLN A 265 -15.21 -3.19 -7.89
N ASN A 266 -16.35 -3.86 -7.63
CA ASN A 266 -17.69 -3.36 -7.92
C ASN A 266 -17.95 -2.99 -9.40
N PRO A 267 -17.87 -3.98 -10.32
CA PRO A 267 -17.65 -5.42 -10.09
C PRO A 267 -16.17 -5.80 -10.02
N GLN A 268 -15.85 -6.97 -9.45
CA GLN A 268 -14.48 -7.48 -9.43
C GLN A 268 -13.87 -7.48 -10.85
N ASP A 269 -12.59 -7.10 -10.96
CA ASP A 269 -11.82 -7.15 -12.22
C ASP A 269 -12.30 -6.21 -13.33
N ASN A 270 -13.13 -5.21 -13.01
CA ASN A 270 -13.58 -4.25 -14.01
C ASN A 270 -12.46 -3.31 -14.49
N THR A 271 -12.63 -2.73 -15.67
CA THR A 271 -11.70 -1.77 -16.28
C THR A 271 -12.31 -0.38 -16.42
N ARG A 272 -13.30 -0.04 -15.57
CA ARG A 272 -14.08 1.21 -15.64
C ARG A 272 -13.22 2.47 -15.72
N TRP A 273 -12.11 2.45 -15.00
CA TRP A 273 -11.19 3.57 -14.88
C TRP A 273 -9.93 3.40 -15.76
N GLY A 274 -9.97 2.48 -16.73
CA GLY A 274 -8.88 2.20 -17.68
C GLY A 274 -7.95 1.04 -17.29
N LEU A 275 -8.06 0.50 -16.08
CA LEU A 275 -7.23 -0.59 -15.57
C LEU A 275 -7.98 -1.43 -14.53
N SER A 276 -7.53 -2.68 -14.35
CA SER A 276 -8.07 -3.59 -13.31
C SER A 276 -7.05 -3.99 -12.24
N ARG A 277 -5.77 -3.66 -12.42
CA ARG A 277 -4.66 -4.03 -11.54
C ARG A 277 -3.64 -2.90 -11.39
N VAL A 278 -3.14 -2.73 -10.18
CA VAL A 278 -2.02 -1.85 -9.84
C VAL A 278 -0.97 -2.66 -9.08
N ASN A 279 0.26 -2.69 -9.60
CA ASN A 279 1.33 -3.45 -8.97
C ASN A 279 1.73 -2.82 -7.62
N VAL A 280 2.09 -3.68 -6.67
CA VAL A 280 2.84 -3.23 -5.49
C VAL A 280 4.24 -2.78 -5.93
N VAL A 281 4.73 -1.68 -5.36
CA VAL A 281 6.08 -1.17 -5.62
C VAL A 281 7.01 -1.61 -4.50
N GLY A 282 8.04 -2.37 -4.85
CA GLY A 282 9.00 -2.94 -3.90
C GLY A 282 8.39 -4.05 -3.02
N THR A 283 8.99 -4.25 -1.85
CA THR A 283 8.55 -5.25 -0.86
C THR A 283 7.82 -4.55 0.28
N VAL A 284 6.58 -4.95 0.54
CA VAL A 284 5.80 -4.46 1.68
C VAL A 284 5.74 -5.54 2.74
N SER A 285 6.58 -5.39 3.78
CA SER A 285 6.61 -6.30 4.91
C SER A 285 5.36 -6.19 5.80
N PRO A 286 5.00 -7.26 6.54
CA PRO A 286 3.98 -7.17 7.59
C PRO A 286 4.17 -5.97 8.52
N GLY A 287 3.08 -5.28 8.84
CA GLY A 287 3.01 -4.07 9.65
C GLY A 287 3.17 -2.76 8.86
N TYR A 288 3.65 -2.79 7.62
CA TYR A 288 3.95 -1.58 6.84
C TYR A 288 2.83 -1.18 5.88
N ASN A 289 2.77 0.11 5.57
CA ASN A 289 1.85 0.68 4.59
C ASN A 289 2.44 0.65 3.18
N SER A 290 1.56 0.56 2.18
CA SER A 290 1.88 0.74 0.76
C SER A 290 0.89 1.71 0.12
N ALA A 291 1.41 2.72 -0.56
CA ALA A 291 0.62 3.67 -1.34
C ALA A 291 0.65 3.27 -2.81
N PHE A 292 -0.52 2.97 -3.36
CA PHE A 292 -0.73 2.65 -4.77
C PHE A 292 -1.19 3.91 -5.48
N THR A 293 -0.27 4.59 -6.19
CA THR A 293 -0.59 5.75 -7.02
C THR A 293 -0.67 5.34 -8.48
N PHE A 294 -1.76 5.69 -9.16
CA PHE A 294 -2.03 5.27 -10.54
C PHE A 294 -2.90 6.29 -11.28
N ASN A 295 -2.76 6.30 -12.60
CA ASN A 295 -3.55 7.14 -13.49
C ASN A 295 -4.82 6.40 -13.93
N CYS A 296 -5.94 7.09 -13.86
CA CYS A 296 -7.27 6.64 -14.25
C CYS A 296 -7.75 7.43 -15.48
N THR A 297 -8.64 6.81 -16.26
CA THR A 297 -9.41 7.47 -17.32
C THR A 297 -10.89 7.38 -16.98
N ALA A 298 -11.58 8.52 -16.91
CA ALA A 298 -12.99 8.57 -16.59
C ALA A 298 -13.84 7.91 -17.70
N PRO A 299 -14.94 7.23 -17.35
CA PRO A 299 -15.94 6.76 -18.32
C PRO A 299 -16.37 7.84 -19.31
N THR A 300 -16.76 7.43 -20.52
CA THR A 300 -17.28 8.34 -21.56
C THR A 300 -18.76 8.67 -21.39
N THR A 301 -19.42 8.06 -20.41
CA THR A 301 -20.82 8.31 -20.05
C THR A 301 -20.84 9.01 -18.70
N ALA A 302 -21.59 10.11 -18.59
CA ALA A 302 -21.79 10.80 -17.33
C ALA A 302 -22.65 9.96 -16.37
N GLY A 303 -22.43 10.11 -15.08
CA GLY A 303 -23.14 9.35 -14.04
C GLY A 303 -22.32 9.18 -12.78
N THR A 304 -22.86 8.43 -11.82
CA THR A 304 -22.19 8.14 -10.55
C THR A 304 -21.59 6.74 -10.57
N TYR A 305 -20.29 6.63 -10.32
CA TYR A 305 -19.55 5.38 -10.47
C TYR A 305 -18.79 5.02 -9.18
N PRO A 306 -18.90 3.76 -8.67
CA PRO A 306 -17.99 3.26 -7.64
C PRO A 306 -16.51 3.33 -8.06
N PHE A 307 -15.66 3.54 -7.06
CA PHE A 307 -14.21 3.61 -7.13
C PHE A 307 -13.61 2.66 -6.08
N ASP A 308 -14.02 1.40 -6.15
CA ASP A 308 -13.72 0.40 -5.12
C ASP A 308 -12.45 -0.40 -5.47
N TRP A 309 -11.61 -0.65 -4.48
CA TRP A 309 -10.32 -1.34 -4.65
C TRP A 309 -10.04 -2.31 -3.51
N LYS A 310 -9.44 -3.46 -3.82
CA LYS A 310 -9.09 -4.50 -2.84
C LYS A 310 -7.76 -5.16 -3.16
N MET A 311 -7.05 -5.62 -2.13
CA MET A 311 -5.81 -6.37 -2.34
C MET A 311 -6.09 -7.78 -2.90
N VAL A 312 -5.24 -8.22 -3.81
CA VAL A 312 -5.29 -9.53 -4.45
C VAL A 312 -3.90 -10.14 -4.55
N ARG A 313 -3.83 -11.46 -4.39
CA ARG A 313 -2.70 -12.27 -4.81
C ARG A 313 -3.20 -13.07 -6.01
N ASP A 314 -2.83 -12.64 -7.21
CA ASP A 314 -3.38 -13.19 -8.46
C ASP A 314 -3.18 -14.72 -8.51
N GLY A 315 -4.20 -15.43 -8.96
CA GLY A 315 -4.23 -16.90 -8.98
C GLY A 315 -4.40 -17.57 -7.61
N VAL A 316 -4.47 -16.79 -6.51
CA VAL A 316 -4.59 -17.33 -5.15
C VAL A 316 -5.87 -16.85 -4.46
N GLN A 317 -5.99 -15.56 -4.16
CA GLN A 317 -7.15 -15.02 -3.43
C GLN A 317 -7.23 -13.49 -3.45
N TRP A 318 -8.44 -12.99 -3.25
CA TRP A 318 -8.70 -11.62 -2.81
C TRP A 318 -8.73 -11.57 -1.29
N PHE A 319 -8.14 -10.54 -0.68
CA PHE A 319 -7.96 -10.50 0.77
C PHE A 319 -8.07 -9.09 1.36
N GLY A 320 -8.24 -9.03 2.69
CA GLY A 320 -8.35 -7.78 3.42
C GLY A 320 -9.65 -7.01 3.22
N ALA A 321 -9.65 -5.78 3.73
CA ALA A 321 -10.74 -4.83 3.56
C ALA A 321 -10.78 -4.25 2.14
N THR A 322 -11.99 -3.92 1.67
CA THR A 322 -12.20 -3.18 0.41
C THR A 322 -12.17 -1.69 0.71
N ALA A 323 -11.36 -0.93 -0.03
CA ALA A 323 -11.39 0.53 -0.04
C ALA A 323 -12.56 0.96 -0.94
N VAL A 324 -13.53 1.71 -0.40
CA VAL A 324 -14.81 2.01 -1.08
C VAL A 324 -14.93 3.51 -1.32
N GLY A 325 -15.19 3.90 -2.56
CA GLY A 325 -15.28 5.30 -2.98
C GLY A 325 -16.32 5.51 -4.07
N THR A 326 -16.70 6.76 -4.30
CA THR A 326 -17.64 7.13 -5.37
C THR A 326 -17.11 8.37 -6.07
N ILE A 327 -17.15 8.35 -7.40
CA ILE A 327 -16.78 9.49 -8.25
C ILE A 327 -17.97 9.81 -9.15
N ILE A 328 -18.29 11.10 -9.23
CA ILE A 328 -19.27 11.64 -10.18
C ILE A 328 -18.53 11.93 -11.49
N VAL A 329 -18.96 11.29 -12.56
CA VAL A 329 -18.49 11.60 -13.92
C VAL A 329 -19.47 12.61 -14.50
N GLU A 330 -18.98 13.82 -14.70
CA GLU A 330 -19.76 14.97 -15.14
C GLU A 330 -19.71 15.11 -16.67
N GLU A 331 -20.76 15.68 -17.23
CA GLU A 331 -20.69 16.25 -18.56
C GLU A 331 -19.68 17.42 -18.57
N PRO A 332 -19.00 17.70 -19.70
CA PRO A 332 -18.17 18.89 -19.80
C PRO A 332 -19.00 20.13 -19.49
N SER A 333 -18.49 21.05 -18.66
CA SER A 333 -19.17 22.31 -18.39
C SER A 333 -19.32 23.11 -19.70
N ASN A 334 -20.56 23.42 -20.08
CA ASN A 334 -20.86 24.31 -21.20
C ASN A 334 -20.85 25.79 -20.77
N ALA A 335 -20.28 26.11 -19.60
CA ALA A 335 -20.34 27.46 -19.06
C ALA A 335 -19.48 28.44 -19.88
N VAL A 336 -20.11 29.49 -20.38
CA VAL A 336 -19.42 30.59 -21.06
C VAL A 336 -19.34 31.76 -20.08
N ILE A 337 -18.13 32.26 -19.81
CA ILE A 337 -17.89 33.42 -18.95
C ILE A 337 -17.37 34.56 -19.82
N VAL A 338 -17.98 35.73 -19.69
CA VAL A 338 -17.52 36.97 -20.30
C VAL A 338 -17.12 37.91 -19.18
N ASP A 339 -15.82 38.18 -19.09
CA ASP A 339 -15.24 39.16 -18.16
C ASP A 339 -15.37 40.58 -18.71
N ASN A 340 -15.19 41.58 -17.87
CA ASN A 340 -15.27 43.01 -18.19
C ASN A 340 -14.38 43.40 -19.38
N GLN A 341 -13.21 42.78 -19.50
CA GLN A 341 -12.25 43.01 -20.58
C GLN A 341 -12.78 42.62 -21.96
N ALA A 342 -13.73 41.68 -22.00
CA ALA A 342 -14.39 41.22 -23.22
C ALA A 342 -15.78 41.87 -23.43
N ALA A 343 -16.23 42.72 -22.49
CA ALA A 343 -17.49 43.42 -22.61
C ALA A 343 -17.35 44.70 -23.46
N THR A 344 -18.46 45.13 -24.07
CA THR A 344 -18.57 46.41 -24.79
C THR A 344 -19.28 47.43 -23.91
N TYR A 345 -18.85 48.69 -23.94
CA TYR A 345 -19.40 49.73 -23.05
C TYR A 345 -19.99 50.88 -23.86
N VAL A 346 -21.23 51.25 -23.52
CA VAL A 346 -21.85 52.49 -23.99
C VAL A 346 -21.70 53.53 -22.89
N GLY A 347 -21.15 54.70 -23.21
CA GLY A 347 -20.93 55.78 -22.26
C GLY A 347 -19.58 55.77 -21.55
N SER A 348 -19.36 56.76 -20.69
CA SER A 348 -18.19 56.88 -19.80
C SER A 348 -18.18 55.85 -18.67
N TRP A 349 -17.59 54.67 -18.92
CA TRP A 349 -17.28 53.66 -17.89
C TRP A 349 -15.82 53.75 -17.46
N ALA A 350 -15.58 53.90 -16.16
CA ALA A 350 -14.24 53.97 -15.59
C ALA A 350 -13.74 52.58 -15.17
N THR A 351 -12.43 52.39 -15.12
CA THR A 351 -11.78 51.13 -14.71
C THR A 351 -11.27 51.24 -13.29
N ALA A 352 -11.41 50.19 -12.49
CA ALA A 352 -10.81 50.08 -11.17
C ALA A 352 -10.38 48.64 -10.89
N SER A 353 -9.40 48.46 -10.00
CA SER A 353 -8.82 47.14 -9.69
C SER A 353 -8.55 46.93 -8.20
N SER A 354 -8.85 47.91 -7.35
CA SER A 354 -8.50 47.89 -5.92
C SER A 354 -9.34 46.93 -5.09
N ALA A 355 -10.58 46.64 -5.50
CA ALA A 355 -11.45 45.70 -4.80
C ALA A 355 -10.91 44.26 -4.90
N THR A 356 -10.84 43.56 -3.77
CA THR A 356 -10.26 42.21 -3.66
C THR A 356 -11.20 41.11 -4.11
N ASP A 357 -12.49 41.40 -4.18
CA ASP A 357 -13.58 40.48 -4.51
C ASP A 357 -13.97 40.55 -6.00
N LYS A 358 -13.09 41.10 -6.86
CA LYS A 358 -13.32 41.19 -8.31
C LYS A 358 -13.12 39.86 -9.02
N TYR A 359 -13.82 39.67 -10.13
CA TYR A 359 -13.46 38.62 -11.08
C TYR A 359 -12.32 39.13 -11.96
N GLY A 360 -11.37 38.27 -12.32
CA GLY A 360 -10.24 38.67 -13.16
C GLY A 360 -9.36 39.77 -12.54
N ALA A 361 -8.82 40.64 -13.40
CA ALA A 361 -7.78 41.61 -13.03
C ALA A 361 -8.32 42.99 -12.61
N ASP A 362 -9.49 43.39 -13.11
CA ASP A 362 -10.11 44.69 -12.91
C ASP A 362 -11.63 44.61 -13.09
N TYR A 363 -12.35 45.71 -12.83
CA TYR A 363 -13.79 45.84 -13.10
C TYR A 363 -14.08 47.23 -13.66
N ARG A 364 -15.23 47.40 -14.31
CA ARG A 364 -15.72 48.69 -14.76
C ARG A 364 -16.82 49.22 -13.85
N TYR A 365 -16.86 50.53 -13.67
CA TYR A 365 -17.92 51.19 -12.91
C TYR A 365 -18.42 52.44 -13.61
N ARG A 366 -19.68 52.78 -13.31
CA ARG A 366 -20.33 53.97 -13.86
C ARG A 366 -21.32 54.55 -12.84
N SER A 367 -21.33 55.88 -12.71
CA SER A 367 -22.30 56.60 -11.89
C SER A 367 -23.73 56.36 -12.39
N THR A 368 -24.68 56.19 -11.47
CA THR A 368 -26.08 56.01 -11.80
C THR A 368 -26.68 57.32 -12.33
N ALA A 369 -27.47 57.23 -13.40
CA ALA A 369 -28.05 58.37 -14.08
C ALA A 369 -29.33 57.96 -14.81
N ALA A 370 -30.24 58.89 -15.09
CA ALA A 370 -31.50 58.62 -15.80
C ALA A 370 -31.30 58.42 -17.33
N VAL A 371 -30.29 57.63 -17.72
CA VAL A 371 -29.93 57.27 -19.09
C VAL A 371 -29.51 55.81 -19.13
N SER A 372 -29.88 55.09 -20.19
CA SER A 372 -29.47 53.69 -20.37
C SER A 372 -28.19 53.62 -21.20
N GLU A 373 -27.05 53.68 -20.52
CA GLU A 373 -25.70 53.54 -21.11
C GLU A 373 -25.03 52.26 -20.56
N PRO A 374 -25.31 51.09 -21.15
CA PRO A 374 -24.97 49.81 -20.52
C PRO A 374 -23.54 49.33 -20.76
N ALA A 375 -23.08 48.46 -19.86
CA ALA A 375 -22.06 47.45 -20.16
C ALA A 375 -22.75 46.23 -20.81
N ILE A 376 -22.21 45.73 -21.92
CA ILE A 376 -22.78 44.68 -22.76
C ILE A 376 -21.84 43.48 -22.74
N PHE A 377 -22.30 42.38 -22.16
CA PHE A 377 -21.63 41.09 -22.15
C PHE A 377 -22.28 40.21 -23.21
N THR A 378 -21.51 39.78 -24.22
CA THR A 378 -22.02 38.97 -25.33
C THR A 378 -21.34 37.60 -25.34
N ALA A 379 -22.13 36.53 -25.26
CA ALA A 379 -21.65 35.16 -25.34
C ALA A 379 -22.17 34.48 -26.61
N ASN A 380 -21.29 33.74 -27.30
CA ASN A 380 -21.71 32.83 -28.37
C ASN A 380 -22.13 31.50 -27.72
N LEU A 381 -23.41 31.17 -27.80
CA LEU A 381 -24.02 30.03 -27.11
C LEU A 381 -24.51 28.99 -28.11
N THR A 382 -24.56 27.73 -27.69
CA THR A 382 -25.46 26.74 -28.30
C THR A 382 -26.88 26.92 -27.76
N SER A 383 -27.88 26.56 -28.56
CA SER A 383 -29.28 26.67 -28.14
C SER A 383 -29.57 25.77 -26.93
N GLY A 384 -30.28 26.29 -25.93
CA GLY A 384 -30.64 25.52 -24.74
C GLY A 384 -30.97 26.41 -23.54
N SER A 385 -31.52 25.81 -22.47
CA SER A 385 -31.72 26.50 -21.20
C SER A 385 -30.41 26.64 -20.44
N ARG A 386 -30.17 27.81 -19.85
CA ARG A 386 -28.96 28.12 -19.08
C ARG A 386 -29.29 29.00 -17.88
N ASN A 387 -28.62 28.76 -16.76
CA ASN A 387 -28.58 29.73 -15.67
C ASN A 387 -27.64 30.88 -16.05
N VAL A 388 -28.06 32.11 -15.79
CA VAL A 388 -27.25 33.30 -15.99
C VAL A 388 -26.88 33.88 -14.64
N TYR A 389 -25.59 34.15 -14.45
CA TYR A 389 -25.06 34.74 -13.23
C TYR A 389 -24.32 36.03 -13.56
N ALA A 390 -24.31 36.96 -12.61
CA ALA A 390 -23.42 38.10 -12.63
C ALA A 390 -22.45 38.03 -11.45
N TRP A 391 -21.25 38.55 -11.64
CA TRP A 391 -20.28 38.83 -10.59
C TRP A 391 -20.17 40.34 -10.44
N TRP A 392 -19.94 40.79 -9.21
CA TRP A 392 -19.59 42.18 -8.92
C TRP A 392 -18.72 42.24 -7.67
N THR A 393 -17.98 43.33 -7.55
CA THR A 393 -17.41 43.72 -6.26
C THR A 393 -18.49 44.38 -5.39
N GLN A 394 -18.41 44.27 -4.06
CA GLN A 394 -19.39 44.87 -3.14
C GLN A 394 -18.88 46.15 -2.47
N GLY A 395 -19.81 46.98 -1.96
CA GLY A 395 -19.48 48.28 -1.36
C GLY A 395 -20.70 49.18 -1.18
N SER A 396 -20.68 50.01 -0.14
CA SER A 396 -21.82 50.85 0.28
C SER A 396 -22.22 51.93 -0.73
N ASN A 397 -21.30 52.34 -1.62
CA ASN A 397 -21.55 53.31 -2.67
C ASN A 397 -22.10 52.70 -3.98
N ARG A 398 -22.38 51.40 -4.01
CA ARG A 398 -22.92 50.70 -5.19
C ARG A 398 -24.44 50.72 -5.20
N SER A 399 -25.04 50.55 -6.37
CA SER A 399 -26.49 50.52 -6.52
C SER A 399 -27.09 49.29 -5.82
N ALA A 400 -28.11 49.51 -5.00
CA ALA A 400 -28.92 48.45 -4.41
C ALA A 400 -29.92 47.83 -5.41
N THR A 401 -30.09 48.46 -6.57
CA THR A 401 -31.04 48.11 -7.62
C THR A 401 -30.35 48.22 -8.98
N ALA A 402 -29.22 47.53 -9.16
CA ALA A 402 -28.48 47.50 -10.41
C ALA A 402 -29.25 46.65 -11.45
N PRO A 403 -29.69 47.24 -12.59
CA PRO A 403 -30.53 46.54 -13.56
C PRO A 403 -29.72 45.73 -14.57
N TYR A 404 -29.85 44.41 -14.52
CA TYR A 404 -29.35 43.49 -15.54
C TYR A 404 -30.46 43.12 -16.51
N ILE A 405 -30.29 43.46 -17.79
CA ILE A 405 -31.22 43.17 -18.88
C ILE A 405 -30.71 41.94 -19.62
N VAL A 406 -31.42 40.82 -19.49
CA VAL A 406 -31.06 39.53 -20.10
C VAL A 406 -31.85 39.37 -21.40
N TYR A 407 -31.15 39.18 -22.52
CA TYR A 407 -31.75 38.88 -23.83
C TYR A 407 -31.79 37.36 -24.01
N HIS A 408 -32.98 36.79 -24.10
CA HIS A 408 -33.21 35.35 -24.22
C HIS A 408 -34.23 35.05 -25.34
N SER A 409 -34.45 33.78 -25.67
CA SER A 409 -35.32 33.40 -26.80
C SER A 409 -36.78 33.85 -26.63
N GLY A 410 -37.23 33.98 -25.39
CA GLY A 410 -38.56 34.50 -25.03
C GLY A 410 -38.68 36.03 -24.94
N GLY A 411 -37.65 36.79 -25.32
CA GLY A 411 -37.65 38.25 -25.25
C GLY A 411 -36.57 38.79 -24.30
N THR A 412 -36.91 39.85 -23.56
CA THR A 412 -35.98 40.51 -22.62
C THR A 412 -36.56 40.55 -21.22
N THR A 413 -35.75 40.17 -20.22
CA THR A 413 -36.10 40.28 -18.80
C THR A 413 -35.11 41.18 -18.07
N THR A 414 -35.60 42.11 -17.27
CA THR A 414 -34.76 42.95 -16.39
C THR A 414 -34.77 42.40 -14.97
N VAL A 415 -33.60 42.14 -14.41
CA VAL A 415 -33.39 41.66 -13.04
C VAL A 415 -32.62 42.71 -12.25
N GLN A 416 -33.18 43.15 -11.13
CA GLN A 416 -32.52 44.08 -10.21
C GLN A 416 -31.65 43.32 -9.23
N LYS A 417 -30.39 43.74 -9.06
CA LYS A 417 -29.46 43.17 -8.07
C LYS A 417 -28.90 44.23 -7.14
N ASN A 418 -28.81 43.88 -5.86
CA ASN A 418 -28.16 44.71 -4.86
C ASN A 418 -26.65 44.47 -4.88
N GLN A 419 -25.89 45.42 -5.44
CA GLN A 419 -24.44 45.33 -5.52
C GLN A 419 -23.72 45.76 -4.22
N GLN A 420 -24.45 46.17 -3.19
CA GLN A 420 -23.86 46.50 -1.89
C GLN A 420 -23.50 45.25 -1.08
N VAL A 421 -24.04 44.08 -1.46
CA VAL A 421 -23.90 42.81 -0.74
C VAL A 421 -23.58 41.67 -1.69
N ASN A 422 -23.12 40.54 -1.14
CA ASN A 422 -22.86 39.27 -1.85
C ASN A 422 -21.91 39.39 -3.05
N GLY A 423 -21.01 40.38 -3.04
CA GLY A 423 -19.93 40.48 -4.04
C GLY A 423 -18.91 39.36 -3.88
N GLY A 424 -18.02 39.19 -4.85
CA GLY A 424 -17.02 38.12 -4.81
C GLY A 424 -17.56 36.71 -5.02
N SER A 425 -18.76 36.58 -5.60
CA SER A 425 -19.39 35.30 -5.89
C SER A 425 -20.37 35.40 -7.08
N TRP A 426 -20.68 34.27 -7.72
CA TRP A 426 -21.64 34.20 -8.82
C TRP A 426 -23.07 34.35 -8.30
N GLN A 427 -23.74 35.42 -8.69
CA GLN A 427 -25.10 35.73 -8.25
C GLN A 427 -26.10 35.43 -9.37
N LEU A 428 -27.01 34.49 -9.11
CA LEU A 428 -28.00 34.03 -10.10
C LEU A 428 -28.93 35.18 -10.50
N LEU A 429 -28.94 35.55 -11.77
CA LEU A 429 -29.92 36.46 -12.35
C LEU A 429 -31.23 35.71 -12.64
N GLY A 430 -31.13 34.49 -13.17
CA GLY A 430 -32.27 33.62 -13.48
C GLY A 430 -31.90 32.49 -14.45
N ASN A 431 -32.91 31.78 -14.95
CA ASN A 431 -32.78 30.68 -15.89
C ASN A 431 -33.62 30.97 -17.14
N TRP A 432 -33.02 30.89 -18.32
CA TRP A 432 -33.71 31.13 -19.59
C TRP A 432 -33.18 30.27 -20.72
N THR A 433 -34.00 30.09 -21.76
CA THR A 433 -33.60 29.47 -23.02
C THR A 433 -32.93 30.49 -23.94
N PHE A 434 -31.79 30.12 -24.53
CA PHE A 434 -31.05 30.93 -25.49
C PHE A 434 -31.07 30.27 -26.87
N ASN A 435 -30.98 31.10 -27.92
CA ASN A 435 -30.78 30.62 -29.28
C ASN A 435 -29.28 30.37 -29.54
N SER A 436 -28.97 29.55 -30.54
CA SER A 436 -27.58 29.42 -30.97
C SER A 436 -27.07 30.74 -31.56
N GLY A 437 -25.82 31.10 -31.27
CA GLY A 437 -25.19 32.36 -31.70
C GLY A 437 -24.99 33.35 -30.55
N ASN A 438 -24.83 34.63 -30.89
CA ASN A 438 -24.53 35.68 -29.91
C ASN A 438 -25.78 36.04 -29.08
N ASN A 439 -25.63 36.06 -27.75
CA ASN A 439 -26.67 36.44 -26.81
C ASN A 439 -26.10 37.42 -25.77
N ASP A 440 -26.90 38.43 -25.39
CA ASP A 440 -26.46 39.56 -24.57
C ASP A 440 -27.03 39.53 -23.15
N VAL A 441 -26.21 39.95 -22.19
CA VAL A 441 -26.64 40.48 -20.89
C VAL A 441 -26.10 41.90 -20.76
N ARG A 442 -26.96 42.85 -20.40
CA ARG A 442 -26.62 44.27 -20.31
C ARG A 442 -26.82 44.80 -18.91
N LEU A 443 -25.81 45.44 -18.33
CA LEU A 443 -25.94 46.17 -17.06
C LEU A 443 -26.15 47.65 -17.34
N SER A 444 -27.34 48.19 -17.03
CA SER A 444 -27.65 49.61 -17.25
C SER A 444 -27.31 50.47 -16.02
N CYS A 445 -26.91 51.72 -16.24
CA CYS A 445 -26.77 52.72 -15.16
C CYS A 445 -28.09 53.40 -14.77
N TRP A 446 -29.20 53.09 -15.47
CA TRP A 446 -30.50 53.70 -15.21
C TRP A 446 -31.18 53.11 -13.97
N THR A 447 -30.89 53.71 -12.83
CA THR A 447 -31.42 53.34 -11.52
C THR A 447 -31.28 54.51 -10.54
N THR A 448 -31.55 54.30 -9.25
CA THR A 448 -31.46 55.32 -8.19
C THR A 448 -30.14 56.10 -8.26
N THR A 449 -30.24 57.42 -8.39
CA THR A 449 -29.10 58.35 -8.50
C THR A 449 -28.29 58.41 -7.20
N GLY A 450 -27.01 58.75 -7.29
CA GLY A 450 -26.11 58.89 -6.13
C GLY A 450 -25.27 57.66 -5.80
N TYR A 451 -25.28 56.66 -6.68
CA TYR A 451 -24.53 55.41 -6.54
C TYR A 451 -23.69 55.12 -7.80
N VAL A 452 -22.96 54.01 -7.79
CA VAL A 452 -22.35 53.43 -9.00
C VAL A 452 -22.90 52.04 -9.29
N VAL A 453 -23.00 51.67 -10.57
CA VAL A 453 -23.17 50.28 -11.01
C VAL A 453 -21.81 49.70 -11.42
N ILE A 454 -21.66 48.38 -11.25
CA ILE A 454 -20.39 47.67 -11.35
C ILE A 454 -20.52 46.54 -12.35
N ALA A 455 -19.77 46.63 -13.45
CA ALA A 455 -19.66 45.62 -14.48
C ALA A 455 -18.35 44.85 -14.29
N ASP A 456 -18.46 43.61 -13.82
CA ASP A 456 -17.31 42.72 -13.59
C ASP A 456 -17.40 41.54 -14.56
N ALA A 457 -18.16 40.48 -14.27
CA ALA A 457 -18.31 39.36 -15.20
C ALA A 457 -19.75 38.81 -15.28
N VAL A 458 -20.08 38.17 -16.39
CA VAL A 458 -21.34 37.43 -16.59
C VAL A 458 -21.03 35.99 -17.02
N LYS A 459 -21.76 35.03 -16.44
CA LYS A 459 -21.64 33.60 -16.75
C LYS A 459 -22.97 33.04 -17.22
N TRP A 460 -22.94 32.32 -18.34
CA TRP A 460 -24.03 31.44 -18.80
C TRP A 460 -23.59 30.01 -18.59
N GLY A 461 -24.21 29.27 -17.67
CA GLY A 461 -23.85 27.88 -17.38
C GLY A 461 -24.99 27.10 -16.75
N ASP A 462 -24.84 25.80 -16.66
CA ASP A 462 -25.83 24.90 -16.05
C ASP A 462 -25.79 24.97 -14.52
#